data_AF-A0A7Y1T5K7-F1
#
_entry.id   AF-A0A7Y1T5K7-F1
#
_cell.length_a   1.000
_cell.length_b   1.000
_cell.length_c   1.000
_cell.angle_alpha   90.00
_cell.angle_beta   90.00
_cell.angle_gamma   90.00
#
_symmetry.space_group_name_H-M   'P 1'
#
loop_
_entity.id
_entity.type
_entity.pdbx_description
1 polymer ?
#
loop_
_entity_poly.entity_id
_entity_poly.type
_entity_poly.pdbx_seq_one_letter_code
_entity_poly.pdbx_strand_id
1 'polypeptide(L)' 'MIDTSSIFKINTAKDFNDLALSVFKHQFEHCSVYRSFCDLLYKHPT' A
#
# COMPACT_ATOMS: atom_id res chain seq x y z
N MET A 1 4.39 -11.31 -0.72
CA MET A 1 3.02 -11.39 -1.27
C MET A 1 2.07 -10.85 -0.22
N ILE A 2 1.13 -9.99 -0.62
CA ILE A 2 0.10 -9.49 0.31
C ILE A 2 -0.97 -10.56 0.48
N ASP A 3 -1.25 -10.91 1.73
CA ASP A 3 -2.36 -11.79 2.09
C ASP A 3 -3.67 -11.00 2.01
N THR A 4 -4.50 -11.26 1.00
CA THR A 4 -5.75 -10.53 0.78
C THR A 4 -6.77 -10.76 1.88
N SER A 5 -6.70 -11.89 2.59
CA SER A 5 -7.56 -12.19 3.74
C SER A 5 -7.28 -11.31 4.96
N SER A 6 -6.14 -10.61 4.99
CA SER A 6 -5.79 -9.70 6.09
C SER A 6 -6.72 -8.49 6.19
N ILE A 7 -7.45 -8.14 5.11
CA ILE A 7 -8.46 -7.07 5.14
C ILE A 7 -9.60 -7.36 6.14
N PHE A 8 -9.94 -8.63 6.33
CA PHE A 8 -10.99 -9.04 7.27
C PHE A 8 -10.51 -9.09 8.73
N LYS A 9 -9.20 -8.93 8.97
CA LYS A 9 -8.59 -8.91 10.31
C LYS A 9 -8.41 -7.51 10.86
N ILE A 10 -8.78 -6.47 10.11
CA ILE A 10 -8.69 -5.08 10.54
C ILE A 10 -9.71 -4.83 11.65
N ASN A 11 -9.24 -4.54 12.87
CA ASN A 11 -10.11 -4.23 14.01
C ASN A 11 -9.88 -2.82 14.54
N THR A 12 -8.76 -2.18 14.15
CA THR A 12 -8.40 -0.84 14.59
C THR A 12 -7.97 0.03 13.41
N ALA A 13 -7.99 1.35 13.61
CA ALA A 13 -7.43 2.30 12.64
C ALA A 13 -5.93 2.06 12.38
N LYS A 14 -5.21 1.53 13.38
CA LYS A 14 -3.80 1.17 13.24
C LYS A 14 -3.63 0.00 12.27
N ASP A 15 -4.41 -1.07 12.44
CA ASP A 15 -4.37 -2.23 11.54
C ASP A 15 -4.69 -1.85 10.10
N PHE A 16 -5.66 -0.95 9.91
CA PHE A 16 -5.99 -0.40 8.60
C PHE A 16 -4.81 0.34 7.99
N ASN A 17 -4.19 1.25 8.73
CA ASN A 17 -3.05 2.04 8.23
C ASN A 17 -1.84 1.15 7.91
N ASP A 18 -1.52 0.18 8.77
CA ASP A 18 -0.40 -0.74 8.55
C ASP A 18 -0.62 -1.60 7.28
N LEU A 19 -1.84 -2.09 7.06
CA LEU A 19 -2.19 -2.84 5.85
C LEU A 19 -2.18 -1.94 4.61
N ALA A 20 -2.75 -0.73 4.69
CA ALA A 20 -2.78 0.23 3.60
C ALA A 20 -1.37 0.63 3.15
N LEU A 21 -0.46 0.88 4.10
CA LEU A 21 0.95 1.17 3.80
C LEU A 21 1.67 -0.02 3.16
N SER A 22 1.34 -1.23 3.59
CA SER A 22 1.88 -2.46 2.97
C SER A 22 1.42 -2.61 1.52
N VAL A 23 0.13 -2.37 1.25
CA VAL A 23 -0.45 -2.36 -0.11
C VAL A 23 0.18 -1.28 -0.97
N PHE A 24 0.32 -0.07 -0.43
CA PHE A 24 0.97 1.04 -1.11
C PHE A 24 2.39 0.69 -1.56
N LYS A 25 3.22 0.14 -0.67
CA LYS A 25 4.59 -0.30 -0.99
C LYS A 25 4.61 -1.34 -2.11
N HIS A 26 3.77 -2.37 -2.00
CA HIS A 26 3.67 -3.41 -3.02
C HIS A 26 3.23 -2.86 -4.39
N GLN A 27 2.25 -1.97 -4.42
CA GLN A 27 1.78 -1.33 -5.64
C GLN A 27 2.88 -0.44 -6.25
N PHE A 28 3.62 0.30 -5.43
CA PHE A 28 4.74 1.12 -5.89
C PHE A 28 5.87 0.30 -6.51
N GLU A 29 6.18 -0.87 -5.95
CA GLU A 29 7.24 -1.74 -6.46
C GLU A 29 6.84 -2.52 -7.73
N HIS A 30 5.60 -3.02 -7.79
CA HIS A 30 5.18 -3.97 -8.83
C HIS A 30 4.28 -3.39 -9.92
N CYS A 31 3.65 -2.24 -9.70
CA CYS A 31 2.80 -1.60 -10.69
C CYS A 31 3.46 -0.32 -11.21
N SER A 32 4.07 -0.41 -12.41
CA SER A 32 4.77 0.72 -13.04
C SER A 32 3.87 1.95 -13.23
N VAL A 33 2.61 1.75 -13.62
CA VAL A 33 1.62 2.83 -13.79
C VAL A 33 1.35 3.54 -12.45
N TYR A 34 1.20 2.77 -11.36
CA TYR A 34 0.99 3.32 -10.03
C TYR A 34 2.23 4.06 -9.53
N ARG A 35 3.43 3.50 -9.76
CA ARG A 35 4.70 4.17 -9.45
C ARG A 35 4.83 5.50 -10.19
N SER A 36 4.58 5.52 -11.49
CA SER A 36 4.62 6.77 -12.28
C SER A 36 3.63 7.81 -11.77
N PHE A 37 2.42 7.38 -11.37
CA PHE A 37 1.47 8.27 -10.73
C PHE A 37 2.00 8.84 -9.39
N CYS A 38 2.60 8.01 -8.54
CA CYS A 38 3.19 8.45 -7.27
C CYS A 38 4.38 9.41 -7.48
N ASP A 39 5.22 9.15 -8.49
CA ASP A 39 6.34 10.03 -8.85
C ASP A 39 5.84 11.42 -9.30
N LEU A 40 4.74 11.50 -10.07
CA LEU A 40 4.10 12.77 -10.45
C LEU A 40 3.58 13.57 -9.25
N LEU A 41 3.20 12.87 -8.18
CA LEU A 41 2.72 13.47 -6.93
C LEU A 41 3.85 13.78 -5.93
N TYR A 42 5.11 13.49 -6.26
CA TYR A 42 6.26 13.56 -5.34
C TYR A 42 6.01 12.78 -4.03
N LYS A 43 5.33 11.61 -4.13
CA LYS A 43 5.01 10.75 -2.99
C LYS A 43 5.81 9.46 -3.08
N HIS A 44 6.67 9.24 -2.08
CA HIS A 44 7.55 8.07 -2.00
C HIS A 44 7.27 7.26 -0.73
N PRO A 45 7.41 5.92 -0.77
CA PRO A 45 7.16 5.02 0.36
C PRO A 45 8.18 5.01 1.51
N THR A 46 8.88 6.12 1.73
CA THR A 46 9.75 6.36 2.91
C THR A 46 8.97 6.45 4.21
#